data_AF-A0A5K0W8K9-F1
#
_entry.id   AF-A0A5K0W8K9-F1
#
_cell.length_a   1.000
_cell.length_b   1.000
_cell.length_c   1.000
_cell.angle_alpha   90.00
_cell.angle_beta   90.00
_cell.angle_gamma   90.00
#
_symmetry.space_group_name_H-M   'P 1'
#
loop_
_entity.id
_entity.type
_entity.pdbx_description
1 polymer ?
#
loop_
_entity_poly.entity_id
_entity_poly.type
_entity_poly.pdbx_seq_one_letter_code
_entity_poly.pdbx_strand_id
1 'polypeptide(L)' 'NFEALVEEHFNRRARSMLLACRAYMGGAQVGCVSGDGKILSGGGSSSAGFKIMLAKLFPKLVSAFSDKGIDCS' A
#
# COMPACT_ATOMS: atom_id res chain seq x y z
N ASN A 1 3.93 -24.53 1.81
CA ASN A 1 4.88 -23.48 1.41
C ASN A 1 4.23 -22.65 0.31
N PHE A 2 3.89 -21.40 0.65
CA PHE A 2 3.17 -20.43 -0.19
C PHE A 2 4.10 -19.33 -0.73
N GLU A 3 5.40 -19.44 -0.49
CA GLU A 3 6.41 -18.41 -0.70
C GLU A 3 6.39 -17.89 -2.14
N ALA A 4 6.34 -18.79 -3.14
CA ALA A 4 6.28 -18.40 -4.54
C ALA A 4 4.99 -17.64 -4.90
N LEU A 5 3.85 -18.05 -4.33
CA LEU A 5 2.56 -17.38 -4.56
C LEU A 5 2.52 -16.00 -3.90
N VAL A 6 3.11 -15.90 -2.71
CA VAL A 6 3.27 -14.63 -1.98
C VAL A 6 4.18 -13.69 -2.77
N GLU A 7 5.31 -14.19 -3.26
CA GLU A 7 6.25 -13.42 -4.08
C GLU A 7 5.62 -12.93 -5.39
N GLU A 8 4.93 -13.80 -6.14
CA GLU A 8 4.21 -13.41 -7.36
C GLU A 8 3.16 -12.33 -7.06
N HIS A 9 2.36 -12.51 -6.00
CA HIS A 9 1.31 -11.57 -5.63
C HIS A 9 1.88 -10.19 -5.31
N PHE A 10 2.93 -10.12 -4.49
CA PHE A 10 3.56 -8.87 -4.11
C PHE A 10 4.24 -8.20 -5.29
N ASN A 11 4.91 -8.93 -6.17
CA ASN A 11 5.47 -8.38 -7.41
C ASN A 11 4.39 -7.75 -8.29
N ARG A 12 3.25 -8.43 -8.47
CA ARG A 12 2.15 -7.94 -9.33
C ARG A 12 1.36 -6.78 -8.71
N ARG A 13 1.31 -6.69 -7.38
CA ARG A 13 0.45 -5.74 -6.65
C ARG A 13 1.21 -4.62 -5.95
N ALA A 14 2.55 -4.64 -5.93
CA ALA A 14 3.37 -3.67 -5.23
C ALA A 14 2.98 -2.22 -5.51
N ARG A 15 2.87 -1.83 -6.79
CA ARG A 15 2.45 -0.47 -7.18
C ARG A 15 1.08 -0.10 -6.61
N SER A 16 0.08 -0.97 -6.75
CA SER A 16 -1.26 -0.76 -6.19
C SER A 16 -1.23 -0.62 -4.66
N MET A 17 -0.43 -1.45 -3.98
CA MET A 17 -0.27 -1.40 -2.52
C MET A 17 0.36 -0.07 -2.08
N LEU A 18 1.42 0.39 -2.76
CA LEU A 18 2.06 1.66 -2.45
C LEU A 18 1.11 2.85 -2.66
N LEU A 19 0.35 2.87 -3.76
CA LEU A 19 -0.65 3.91 -4.01
C LEU A 19 -1.73 3.95 -2.93
N ALA A 20 -2.27 2.78 -2.56
CA ALA A 20 -3.23 2.67 -1.48
C ALA A 20 -2.65 3.16 -0.14
N CYS A 21 -1.40 2.79 0.18
CA CYS A 21 -0.76 3.23 1.41
C CYS A 21 -0.60 4.77 1.46
N ARG A 22 -0.17 5.39 0.36
CA ARG A 22 -0.05 6.86 0.27
C ARG A 22 -1.41 7.54 0.49
N ALA A 23 -2.47 7.04 -0.15
CA ALA A 23 -3.83 7.56 0.03
C ALA A 23 -4.31 7.41 1.49
N TYR A 24 -4.10 6.26 2.12
CA TYR A 24 -4.52 6.04 3.50
C TYR A 24 -3.73 6.90 4.50
N MET A 25 -2.43 7.11 4.26
CA MET A 25 -1.62 8.07 5.02
C MET A 25 -2.15 9.50 4.86
N GLY A 26 -2.62 9.85 3.67
CA GLY A 26 -3.32 11.11 3.36
C GLY A 26 -4.72 11.23 3.97
N GLY A 27 -5.20 10.20 4.68
CA GLY A 27 -6.49 10.23 5.39
C GLY A 27 -7.64 9.56 4.66
N ALA A 28 -7.43 8.96 3.49
CA ALA A 28 -8.46 8.20 2.81
C ALA A 28 -8.94 7.00 3.68
N GLN A 29 -10.22 6.66 3.59
CA GLN A 29 -10.79 5.51 4.28
C GLN A 29 -10.13 4.21 3.80
N VAL A 30 -9.82 3.29 4.72
CA VAL A 30 -9.28 1.97 4.34
C VAL A 30 -10.30 1.23 3.47
N GLY A 31 -9.84 0.72 2.32
CA GLY A 31 -10.69 0.02 1.34
C GLY A 31 -11.34 0.92 0.28
N CYS A 32 -11.19 2.24 0.35
CA CYS A 32 -11.78 3.14 -0.66
C CYS A 32 -10.90 3.37 -1.90
N VAL A 33 -9.74 2.73 -1.99
CA VAL A 33 -8.76 2.96 -3.07
C VAL A 33 -8.74 1.77 -4.02
N SER A 34 -8.97 2.04 -5.30
CA SER A 34 -8.87 1.08 -6.38
C SER A 34 -7.41 0.69 -6.67
N GLY A 35 -7.18 -0.42 -7.38
CA GLY A 35 -5.84 -0.90 -7.71
C GLY A 35 -5.01 0.06 -8.57
N ASP A 36 -5.64 1.01 -9.26
CA ASP A 36 -5.03 2.09 -10.01
C ASP A 36 -4.79 3.37 -9.18
N GLY A 37 -5.10 3.34 -7.88
CA GLY A 37 -4.92 4.46 -6.95
C GLY A 37 -6.10 5.44 -6.90
N LYS A 38 -7.18 5.20 -7.65
CA LYS A 38 -8.36 6.06 -7.62
C LYS A 38 -9.16 5.87 -6.34
N ILE A 39 -9.59 6.97 -5.72
CA ILE A 39 -10.52 6.96 -4.59
C ILE A 39 -11.93 6.72 -5.15
N LEU A 40 -12.55 5.60 -4.80
CA LEU A 40 -13.82 5.15 -5.36
C LEU A 40 -15.04 5.80 -4.70
N SER A 41 -14.96 6.08 -3.40
CA SER A 41 -15.89 6.93 -2.61
C SER A 41 -15.54 6.79 -1.13
N GLY A 42 -15.60 7.88 -0.36
CA GLY A 42 -15.33 7.82 1.08
C GLY A 42 -15.81 9.06 1.81
N GLY A 43 -16.80 8.89 2.69
CA GLY A 43 -17.17 9.88 3.70
C GLY A 43 -16.40 9.71 5.03
N GLY A 44 -15.66 8.60 5.16
CA GLY A 44 -14.84 8.29 6.34
C GLY A 44 -13.36 8.62 6.14
N SER A 45 -12.58 8.49 7.21
CA SER A 45 -11.12 8.62 7.19
C SER A 45 -10.44 7.48 7.94
N SER A 46 -9.18 7.22 7.63
CA SER A 46 -8.35 6.29 8.40
C SER A 46 -8.06 6.86 9.80
N SER A 47 -7.98 5.99 10.81
CA SER A 47 -7.70 6.42 12.18
C SER A 47 -6.29 7.01 12.31
N ALA A 48 -6.09 7.91 13.28
CA ALA A 48 -4.78 8.50 13.53
C ALA A 48 -3.71 7.45 13.86
N GLY A 49 -4.05 6.44 14.68
CA GLY A 49 -3.16 5.34 15.01
C GLY A 49 -2.76 4.51 13.79
N PHE A 50 -3.70 4.24 12.88
CA PHE A 50 -3.41 3.54 11.63
C PHE A 50 -2.45 4.35 10.75
N LYS A 51 -2.68 5.66 10.58
CA LYS A 51 -1.80 6.55 9.81
C LYS A 51 -0.37 6.56 10.36
N ILE A 52 -0.22 6.63 11.69
CA ILE A 52 1.10 6.60 12.35
C ILE A 52 1.80 5.26 12.11
N MET A 53 1.08 4.14 12.28
CA MET A 53 1.64 2.81 12.03
C MET A 53 2.06 2.66 10.57
N LEU A 54 1.20 3.07 9.63
CA LEU A 54 1.45 2.95 8.21
C LEU A 54 2.62 3.84 7.76
N ALA A 55 2.76 5.06 8.31
CA ALA A 55 3.91 5.92 8.05
C ALA A 55 5.25 5.29 8.47
N LYS A 56 5.25 4.43 9.50
CA LYS A 56 6.43 3.66 9.92
C LYS A 56 6.67 2.41 9.07
N LEU A 57 5.60 1.78 8.59
CA LEU A 57 5.68 0.55 7.80
C LEU A 57 6.00 0.83 6.32
N PHE A 58 5.50 1.94 5.79
CA PHE A 58 5.61 2.29 4.37
C PHE A 58 7.05 2.32 3.85
N PRO A 59 8.04 2.94 4.54
CA PRO A 59 9.43 2.91 4.09
C PRO A 59 10.01 1.49 4.03
N LYS A 60 9.61 0.61 4.96
CA LYS A 60 10.04 -0.80 4.97
C LYS A 60 9.46 -1.56 3.77
N LEU A 61 8.21 -1.25 3.40
CA LEU A 61 7.55 -1.83 2.24
C LEU A 61 8.22 -1.40 0.93
N VAL A 62 8.53 -0.09 0.80
CA VAL A 62 9.27 0.45 -0.35
C VAL A 62 10.65 -0.20 -0.46
N SER A 63 11.40 -0.32 0.65
CA SER A 63 12.70 -0.99 0.66
C SER A 63 12.58 -2.43 0.17
N ALA A 64 11.67 -3.22 0.76
CA ALA A 64 11.49 -4.62 0.40
C ALA A 64 11.11 -4.83 -1.07
N PHE A 65 10.31 -3.94 -1.66
CA PHE A 65 9.97 -3.97 -3.08
C PHE A 65 11.14 -3.53 -3.97
N SER A 66 11.88 -2.49 -3.57
CA SER A 66 13.05 -2.01 -4.30
C SER A 66 14.17 -3.05 -4.33
N ASP A 67 14.40 -3.75 -3.21
CA ASP A 67 15.37 -4.85 -3.10
C ASP A 67 15.02 -6.03 -4.01
N LYS A 68 13.74 -6.14 -4.41
CA LYS A 68 13.21 -7.12 -5.37
C LYS A 68 13.20 -6.61 -6.81
N GLY A 69 13.71 -5.40 -7.07
CA GLY A 69 13.77 -4.79 -8.41
C GLY A 69 12.45 -4.17 -8.88
N ILE A 70 11.48 -3.95 -8.00
CA ILE A 70 10.21 -3.32 -8.33
C ILE A 70 10.38 -1.79 -8.30
N ASP A 71 9.93 -1.12 -9.36
CA ASP A 71 9.87 0.34 -9.40
C ASP A 71 8.81 0.88 -8.42
N CYS A 72 9.28 1.64 -7.42
CA CYS A 72 8.47 2.21 -6.35
C CYS A 72 8.26 3.73 -6.49
N SER A 73 8.71 4.32 -7.61
CA SER A 73 8.58 5.76 -7.89
C SER A 73 7.14 6.20 -8.21
#